data_AF-A0A5J4WN67-F1
#
_entry.id   AF-A0A5J4WN67-F1
#
_cell.length_a   1.000
_cell.length_b   1.000
_cell.length_c   1.000
_cell.angle_alpha   90.00
_cell.angle_beta   90.00
_cell.angle_gamma   90.00
#
_symmetry.space_group_name_H-M   'P 1'
#
loop_
_entity.id
_entity.type
_entity.pdbx_description
1 polymer ?
#
loop_
_entity_poly.entity_id
_entity_poly.type
_entity_poly.pdbx_seq_one_letter_code
_entity_poly.pdbx_strand_id
1 'polypeptide(L)'
;NLEIVGVEHREDKLAKKDDQPQFQYEEVLRVQLNIKGSFNVGDYRSLDLRDLNITYTGPQTEFLINAKESSVLTVKNAIIDVPVTEEETEGYLGYVKLGKSTKASFINVRFGAMKIKDPLGDLSTGAAIVGRNIKGLTLIDTVFSDIVINNDSLAVSAVRVGTTVGIVSISNSIFEQPDKKKNNKENKNPFDKEFKTPAVYVWTELTDTGTVGSSGTLSINNTKFTHCRGGAIRIRDVNADIDASSRFSENLPRFKNFKTFEANIQVEGSSTLRAEEESFVEEGTKDKNSYSWILPSGDKATFSGSIAKNSGARLFTLPVLSSTSGKYDAAVGGAIVTLKGKRLYPTGDLKAEIYEEGKEGDAVALGMGQQYINEDYAHKESRLYIVFPLAVEDDKKKSWRVRLIYGLGKKTDFVKLKIK
;
A
#
# COMPACT_ATOMS: atom_id res chain seq x y z
N ASN A 1 24.10 -4.20 30.75
CA ASN A 1 23.93 -5.64 30.50
C ASN A 1 24.01 -5.92 29.00
N LEU A 2 25.20 -5.75 28.42
CA LEU A 2 25.55 -6.11 27.06
C LEU A 2 26.40 -7.38 27.17
N GLU A 3 26.00 -8.46 26.53
CA GLU A 3 26.79 -9.68 26.45
C GLU A 3 27.28 -9.84 25.01
N ILE A 4 28.60 -9.75 24.85
CA ILE A 4 29.28 -9.92 23.56
C ILE A 4 29.77 -11.37 23.53
N VAL A 5 29.16 -12.20 22.69
CA VAL A 5 29.56 -13.60 22.52
C VAL A 5 30.39 -13.68 21.24
N GLY A 6 31.65 -14.11 21.40
CA GLY A 6 32.58 -14.29 20.28
C GLY A 6 32.24 -15.54 19.47
N VAL A 7 32.14 -15.35 18.15
CA VAL A 7 32.22 -16.29 17.01
C VAL A 7 32.01 -17.78 17.33
N GLU A 8 30.86 -18.33 16.92
CA GLU A 8 30.68 -19.77 16.77
C GLU A 8 31.06 -20.17 15.33
N HIS A 9 32.21 -20.84 15.16
CA HIS A 9 32.56 -21.47 13.89
C HIS A 9 31.62 -22.66 13.65
N ARG A 10 30.82 -22.60 12.59
CA ARG A 10 30.16 -23.80 12.06
C ARG A 10 30.96 -24.31 10.86
N GLU A 11 31.83 -25.27 11.13
CA GLU A 11 32.33 -26.16 10.09
C GLU A 11 31.16 -27.05 9.63
N ASP A 12 30.62 -26.80 8.45
CA ASP A 12 29.79 -27.79 7.78
C ASP A 12 30.70 -28.97 7.39
N LYS A 13 30.52 -30.10 8.10
CA LYS A 13 31.08 -31.38 7.67
C LYS A 13 30.40 -31.79 6.36
N LEU A 14 31.08 -31.51 5.25
CA LEU A 14 30.73 -32.05 3.94
C LEU A 14 30.71 -33.58 4.00
N ALA A 15 29.56 -34.16 3.65
CA ALA A 15 29.47 -35.58 3.34
C ALA A 15 30.33 -35.86 2.10
N LYS A 16 31.30 -36.77 2.22
CA LYS A 16 32.12 -37.25 1.10
C LYS A 16 31.26 -38.02 0.10
N LYS A 17 31.29 -37.60 -1.17
CA LYS A 17 31.47 -38.47 -2.35
C LYS A 17 31.84 -37.63 -3.59
N ASP A 18 33.07 -37.87 -4.04
CA ASP A 18 33.68 -37.74 -5.37
C ASP A 18 32.86 -37.06 -6.49
N ASP A 19 33.15 -35.79 -6.82
CA ASP A 19 34.13 -35.41 -7.85
C ASP A 19 34.16 -33.87 -8.05
N GLN A 20 35.34 -33.29 -7.77
CA GLN A 20 35.81 -31.89 -7.97
C GLN A 20 35.33 -30.75 -7.04
N PRO A 21 36.22 -29.78 -6.69
CA PRO A 21 36.00 -28.80 -5.63
C PRO A 21 35.72 -27.39 -6.16
N GLN A 22 34.67 -26.73 -5.68
CA GLN A 22 34.72 -25.28 -5.45
C GLN A 22 34.05 -24.95 -4.12
N PHE A 23 34.89 -24.65 -3.15
CA PHE A 23 34.48 -23.94 -1.95
C PHE A 23 33.87 -22.59 -2.36
N GLN A 24 32.64 -22.32 -1.97
CA GLN A 24 32.26 -20.95 -1.61
C GLN A 24 32.24 -20.87 -0.09
N TYR A 25 33.41 -20.57 0.47
CA TYR A 25 33.46 -19.92 1.76
C TYR A 25 32.88 -18.52 1.59
N GLU A 26 31.76 -18.25 2.25
CA GLU A 26 31.48 -16.91 2.77
C GLU A 26 31.11 -17.06 4.25
N GLU A 27 32.12 -17.39 5.07
CA GLU A 27 32.07 -17.09 6.50
C GLU A 27 32.07 -15.57 6.66
N VAL A 28 30.90 -14.94 6.77
CA VAL A 28 30.84 -13.60 7.34
C VAL A 28 30.87 -13.76 8.85
N LEU A 29 32.08 -13.69 9.40
CA LEU A 29 32.33 -13.46 10.82
C LEU A 29 31.44 -12.31 11.29
N ARG A 30 30.45 -12.60 12.12
CA ARG A 30 29.64 -11.57 12.76
C ARG A 30 29.72 -11.76 14.26
N VAL A 31 30.05 -10.68 14.96
CA VAL A 31 30.04 -10.66 16.43
C VAL A 31 28.58 -10.78 16.87
N GLN A 32 28.27 -11.76 17.72
CA GLN A 32 26.94 -11.88 18.28
C GLN A 32 26.81 -10.95 19.51
N LEU A 33 25.84 -10.04 19.44
CA LEU A 33 25.45 -9.17 20.53
C LEU A 33 24.11 -9.61 21.08
N ASN A 34 24.13 -10.18 22.28
CA ASN A 34 22.93 -10.46 23.05
C ASN A 34 22.66 -9.26 23.97
N ILE A 35 21.55 -8.58 23.71
CA ILE A 35 21.20 -7.33 24.41
C ILE A 35 19.96 -7.50 25.27
N LYS A 36 20.03 -6.99 26.51
CA LYS A 36 18.96 -7.03 27.50
C LYS A 36 18.30 -5.66 27.75
N GLY A 37 18.37 -4.75 26.79
CA GLY A 37 17.79 -3.40 26.84
C GLY A 37 18.05 -2.60 25.56
N SER A 38 17.65 -1.32 25.55
CA SER A 38 17.76 -0.47 24.36
C SER A 38 19.11 0.24 24.24
N PHE A 39 19.61 0.38 23.00
CA PHE A 39 20.67 1.33 22.68
C PHE A 39 20.09 2.75 22.65
N ASN A 40 20.60 3.63 23.51
CA ASN A 40 20.21 5.04 23.49
C ASN A 40 21.35 5.86 22.86
N VAL A 41 21.13 6.43 21.68
CA VAL A 41 22.08 7.33 21.01
C VAL A 41 21.77 8.74 21.48
N GLY A 42 22.68 9.33 22.27
CA GLY A 42 22.47 10.65 22.89
C GLY A 42 22.46 11.82 21.90
N ASP A 43 22.09 12.99 22.40
CA ASP A 43 22.01 14.23 21.63
C ASP A 43 23.36 14.55 20.98
N TYR A 44 23.36 14.83 19.67
CA TYR A 44 24.55 15.11 18.87
C TYR A 44 25.63 14.02 18.81
N ARG A 45 25.32 12.79 19.25
CA ARG A 45 26.25 11.65 19.15
C ARG A 45 25.96 10.81 17.92
N SER A 46 27.02 10.23 17.38
CA SER A 46 26.91 9.17 16.37
C SER A 46 26.99 7.79 17.02
N LEU A 47 26.20 6.85 16.52
CA LEU A 47 26.37 5.43 16.77
C LEU A 47 26.63 4.74 15.43
N ASP A 48 27.71 3.96 15.37
CA ASP A 48 28.11 3.18 14.20
C ASP A 48 28.20 1.71 14.61
N LEU A 49 27.36 0.88 14.01
CA LEU A 49 27.24 -0.56 14.26
C LEU A 49 27.62 -1.31 12.98
N ARG A 50 28.62 -2.18 13.02
CA ARG A 50 29.16 -2.87 11.82
C ARG A 50 29.47 -4.33 12.07
N ASP A 51 29.07 -5.18 11.13
CA ASP A 51 29.43 -6.61 11.10
C ASP A 51 28.92 -7.38 12.34
N LEU A 52 27.65 -7.14 12.69
CA LEU A 52 27.02 -7.64 13.93
C LEU A 52 25.82 -8.54 13.66
N ASN A 53 25.65 -9.54 14.51
CA ASN A 53 24.39 -10.24 14.71
C ASN A 53 23.81 -9.79 16.05
N ILE A 54 22.75 -8.98 16.00
CA ILE A 54 22.12 -8.42 17.19
C ILE A 54 20.88 -9.23 17.50
N THR A 55 20.89 -9.94 18.63
CA THR A 55 19.73 -10.67 19.13
C THR A 55 19.24 -10.04 20.43
N TYR A 56 18.00 -9.60 20.43
CA TYR A 56 17.37 -9.08 21.65
C TYR A 56 16.93 -10.23 22.56
N THR A 57 17.39 -10.22 23.81
CA THR A 57 17.07 -11.23 24.84
C THR A 57 16.56 -10.60 26.14
N GLY A 58 16.32 -9.30 26.13
CA GLY A 58 15.85 -8.54 27.30
C GLY A 58 14.37 -8.67 27.58
N PRO A 59 13.91 -8.11 28.71
CA PRO A 59 12.48 -7.88 28.94
C PRO A 59 11.92 -6.94 27.86
N GLN A 60 10.62 -6.93 27.63
CA GLN A 60 10.01 -6.10 26.58
C GLN A 60 10.41 -4.63 26.69
N THR A 61 10.82 -4.04 25.57
CA THR A 61 11.09 -2.60 25.45
C THR A 61 10.28 -2.02 24.30
N GLU A 62 10.06 -0.71 24.32
CA GLU A 62 9.37 -0.04 23.21
C GLU A 62 10.19 -0.17 21.90
N PHE A 63 11.49 0.13 21.95
CA PHE A 63 12.38 0.10 20.79
C PHE A 63 13.78 -0.43 21.14
N LEU A 64 14.40 -1.13 20.18
CA LEU A 64 15.76 -1.63 20.32
C LEU A 64 16.81 -0.51 20.29
N ILE A 65 16.66 0.42 19.35
CA ILE A 65 17.54 1.57 19.17
C ILE A 65 16.71 2.84 19.27
N ASN A 66 17.03 3.67 20.25
CA ASN A 66 16.44 5.00 20.46
C ASN A 66 17.47 6.06 20.09
N ALA A 67 17.36 6.59 18.87
CA ALA A 67 18.18 7.68 18.39
C ALA A 67 17.56 9.02 18.82
N LYS A 68 18.24 9.77 19.71
CA LYS A 68 17.73 11.05 20.24
C LYS A 68 17.90 12.19 19.23
N GLU A 69 17.47 13.39 19.61
CA GLU A 69 17.46 14.54 18.71
C GLU A 69 18.86 14.82 18.12
N SER A 70 18.90 15.12 16.83
CA SER A 70 20.11 15.47 16.09
C SER A 70 21.21 14.40 16.13
N SER A 71 20.87 13.14 16.39
CA SER A 71 21.82 12.03 16.39
C SER A 71 22.10 11.52 14.97
N VAL A 72 23.19 10.76 14.84
CA VAL A 72 23.54 10.05 13.60
C VAL A 72 23.64 8.56 13.88
N LEU A 73 22.82 7.76 13.20
CA LEU A 73 22.85 6.30 13.30
C LEU A 73 23.36 5.71 12.00
N THR A 74 24.39 4.88 12.05
CA THR A 74 24.86 4.09 10.91
C THR A 74 24.90 2.63 11.32
N VAL A 75 24.24 1.77 10.56
CA VAL A 75 24.26 0.33 10.75
C VAL A 75 24.66 -0.33 9.43
N LYS A 76 25.71 -1.16 9.46
CA LYS A 76 26.22 -1.84 8.26
C LYS A 76 26.41 -3.33 8.50
N ASN A 77 26.11 -4.15 7.50
CA ASN A 77 26.36 -5.60 7.52
C ASN A 77 25.80 -6.27 8.78
N ALA A 78 24.55 -5.95 9.13
CA ALA A 78 23.96 -6.39 10.40
C ALA A 78 22.74 -7.30 10.18
N ILE A 79 22.54 -8.25 11.08
CA ILE A 79 21.25 -8.93 11.27
C ILE A 79 20.70 -8.48 12.62
N ILE A 80 19.43 -8.09 12.65
CA ILE A 80 18.76 -7.64 13.87
C ILE A 80 17.50 -8.46 14.07
N ASP A 81 17.54 -9.32 15.09
CA ASP A 81 16.48 -10.27 15.40
C ASP A 81 15.90 -10.04 16.80
N VAL A 82 14.57 -10.11 16.88
CA VAL A 82 13.84 -10.14 18.14
C VAL A 82 13.08 -11.47 18.18
N PRO A 83 13.42 -12.40 19.10
CA PRO A 83 12.74 -13.68 19.21
C PRO A 83 11.23 -13.48 19.39
N VAL A 84 10.45 -14.12 18.53
CA VAL A 84 8.99 -14.09 18.63
C VAL A 84 8.56 -15.01 19.77
N THR A 85 8.02 -14.44 20.85
CA THR A 85 7.42 -15.22 21.94
C THR A 85 5.96 -15.58 21.61
N GLU A 86 5.51 -16.75 22.07
CA GLU A 86 4.15 -17.25 21.84
C GLU A 86 3.10 -16.59 22.75
N GLU A 87 3.51 -15.96 23.85
CA GLU A 87 2.61 -15.31 24.81
C GLU A 87 2.04 -13.98 24.26
N GLU A 88 0.72 -13.80 24.42
CA GLU A 88 -0.08 -12.67 23.88
C GLU A 88 0.11 -11.33 24.61
N THR A 89 0.91 -11.29 25.66
CA THR A 89 1.08 -10.09 26.47
C THR A 89 2.16 -9.16 25.89
N GLU A 90 1.69 -8.07 25.25
CA GLU A 90 2.38 -6.79 24.94
C GLU A 90 3.62 -6.83 24.02
N GLY A 91 3.42 -6.89 22.69
CA GLY A 91 4.50 -6.82 21.70
C GLY A 91 5.32 -5.50 21.69
N TYR A 92 6.49 -5.53 21.04
CA TYR A 92 7.41 -4.38 20.86
C TYR A 92 6.74 -3.26 20.02
N LEU A 93 7.21 -2.00 20.14
CA LEU A 93 6.73 -0.91 19.28
C LEU A 93 7.53 -0.76 17.96
N GLY A 94 8.77 -1.28 17.91
CA GLY A 94 9.59 -1.36 16.70
C GLY A 94 11.08 -1.67 16.97
N TYR A 95 11.90 -1.70 15.93
CA TYR A 95 13.37 -1.82 16.08
C TYR A 95 14.00 -0.46 16.37
N VAL A 96 13.65 0.57 15.61
CA VAL A 96 14.36 1.85 15.63
C VAL A 96 13.39 3.01 15.77
N LYS A 97 13.63 3.86 16.77
CA LYS A 97 12.99 5.17 16.92
C LYS A 97 13.98 6.27 16.60
N LEU A 98 13.63 7.11 15.63
CA LEU A 98 14.41 8.26 15.19
C LEU A 98 13.81 9.56 15.75
N GLY A 99 14.57 10.26 16.57
CA GLY A 99 14.22 11.57 17.10
C GLY A 99 14.28 12.68 16.04
N LYS A 100 13.84 13.87 16.43
CA LYS A 100 13.89 15.08 15.59
C LYS A 100 15.31 15.31 15.05
N SER A 101 15.41 15.79 13.81
CA SER A 101 16.67 16.13 13.13
C SER A 101 17.69 14.99 12.98
N THR A 102 17.30 13.74 13.23
CA THR A 102 18.18 12.57 13.13
C THR A 102 18.52 12.24 11.67
N LYS A 103 19.73 11.70 11.44
CA LYS A 103 20.10 11.03 10.19
C LYS A 103 20.38 9.56 10.47
N ALA A 104 19.78 8.66 9.70
CA ALA A 104 20.00 7.22 9.85
C ALA A 104 20.37 6.56 8.51
N SER A 105 21.32 5.63 8.54
CA SER A 105 21.74 4.85 7.38
C SER A 105 21.83 3.37 7.74
N PHE A 106 21.18 2.52 6.96
CA PHE A 106 21.21 1.07 7.08
C PHE A 106 21.69 0.51 5.73
N ILE A 107 22.81 -0.23 5.75
CA ILE A 107 23.47 -0.74 4.55
C ILE A 107 23.74 -2.23 4.73
N ASN A 108 23.19 -3.08 3.87
CA ASN A 108 23.29 -4.54 4.00
C ASN A 108 22.79 -5.01 5.38
N VAL A 109 21.56 -4.61 5.73
CA VAL A 109 20.94 -4.90 7.04
C VAL A 109 19.71 -5.77 6.83
N ARG A 110 19.58 -6.82 7.64
CA ARG A 110 18.37 -7.64 7.69
C ARG A 110 17.66 -7.45 9.03
N PHE A 111 16.41 -7.00 8.96
CA PHE A 111 15.49 -7.00 10.08
C PHE A 111 14.68 -8.30 10.05
N GLY A 112 14.80 -9.10 11.10
CA GLY A 112 14.07 -10.35 11.24
C GLY A 112 12.57 -10.17 11.47
N ALA A 113 11.89 -11.30 11.69
CA ALA A 113 10.48 -11.32 12.03
C ALA A 113 10.23 -10.58 13.36
N MET A 114 9.17 -9.79 13.41
CA MET A 114 8.80 -9.04 14.60
C MET A 114 7.28 -8.95 14.73
N LYS A 115 6.79 -9.15 15.96
CA LYS A 115 5.42 -8.81 16.35
C LYS A 115 5.39 -7.43 16.99
N ILE A 116 4.71 -6.49 16.35
CA ILE A 116 4.56 -5.11 16.79
C ILE A 116 3.18 -4.90 17.43
N LYS A 117 3.07 -4.02 18.42
CA LYS A 117 1.78 -3.58 18.98
C LYS A 117 1.00 -2.74 17.96
N ASP A 118 -0.32 -2.93 17.90
CA ASP A 118 -1.20 -2.11 17.03
C ASP A 118 -1.01 -0.62 17.34
N PRO A 119 -0.67 0.23 16.34
CA PRO A 119 -0.46 1.65 16.57
C PRO A 119 -1.73 2.42 16.99
N LEU A 120 -2.94 1.84 16.90
CA LEU A 120 -4.22 2.54 17.21
C LEU A 120 -4.37 3.91 16.52
N GLY A 121 -3.66 4.15 15.41
CA GLY A 121 -3.62 5.43 14.70
C GLY A 121 -2.51 6.39 15.10
N ASP A 122 -1.67 6.06 16.08
CA ASP A 122 -0.46 6.83 16.41
C ASP A 122 0.61 6.68 15.30
N LEU A 123 1.10 7.80 14.80
CA LEU A 123 2.14 7.87 13.76
C LEU A 123 3.55 7.60 14.31
N SER A 124 3.73 7.64 15.63
CA SER A 124 5.01 7.41 16.29
C SER A 124 5.29 5.94 16.62
N THR A 125 4.39 5.03 16.23
CA THR A 125 4.46 3.60 16.51
C THR A 125 4.00 2.77 15.31
N GLY A 126 4.04 1.44 15.45
CA GLY A 126 3.50 0.51 14.47
C GLY A 126 4.38 0.36 13.23
N ALA A 127 5.70 0.49 13.38
CA ALA A 127 6.65 0.18 12.32
C ALA A 127 8.00 -0.30 12.84
N ALA A 128 8.73 -1.07 12.02
CA ALA A 128 10.09 -1.48 12.35
C ALA A 128 11.02 -0.27 12.55
N ILE A 129 10.91 0.75 11.69
CA ILE A 129 11.58 2.04 11.83
C ILE A 129 10.53 3.14 11.89
N VAL A 130 10.49 3.89 12.99
CA VAL A 130 9.63 5.07 13.17
C VAL A 130 10.44 6.34 13.34
N GLY A 131 9.93 7.46 12.84
CA GLY A 131 10.59 8.75 13.03
C GLY A 131 9.66 9.92 12.76
N ARG A 132 9.87 11.03 13.47
CA ARG A 132 9.15 12.28 13.23
C ARG A 132 10.15 13.43 13.12
N ASN A 133 9.92 14.29 12.13
CA ASN A 133 10.78 15.42 11.82
C ASN A 133 12.26 15.02 11.65
N ILE A 134 12.53 13.96 10.90
CA ILE A 134 13.90 13.49 10.66
C ILE A 134 14.58 14.29 9.54
N LYS A 135 15.92 14.34 9.53
CA LYS A 135 16.72 14.96 8.45
C LYS A 135 17.03 13.99 7.31
N GLY A 136 17.09 12.70 7.58
CA GLY A 136 17.20 11.72 6.51
C GLY A 136 17.24 10.27 6.97
N LEU A 137 16.82 9.40 6.06
CA LEU A 137 16.86 7.95 6.20
C LEU A 137 17.38 7.35 4.90
N THR A 138 18.42 6.53 5.00
CA THR A 138 18.99 5.81 3.85
C THR A 138 18.95 4.32 4.13
N LEU A 139 18.30 3.57 3.24
CA LEU A 139 18.21 2.10 3.27
C LEU A 139 18.84 1.58 1.98
N ILE A 140 19.92 0.82 2.08
CA ILE A 140 20.64 0.23 0.95
C ILE A 140 20.79 -1.25 1.24
N ASP A 141 20.43 -2.13 0.30
CA ASP A 141 20.52 -3.58 0.48
C ASP A 141 19.85 -4.05 1.79
N THR A 142 18.72 -3.43 2.15
CA THR A 142 18.03 -3.68 3.42
C THR A 142 16.85 -4.62 3.22
N VAL A 143 16.70 -5.60 4.10
CA VAL A 143 15.63 -6.60 4.04
C VAL A 143 14.76 -6.49 5.28
N PHE A 144 13.45 -6.39 5.07
CA PHE A 144 12.42 -6.51 6.09
C PHE A 144 11.56 -7.74 5.79
N SER A 145 11.58 -8.72 6.71
CA SER A 145 10.84 -9.97 6.54
C SER A 145 9.92 -10.24 7.72
N ASP A 146 8.64 -10.51 7.45
CA ASP A 146 7.63 -10.95 8.46
C ASP A 146 7.43 -9.98 9.64
N ILE A 147 7.35 -8.67 9.36
CA ILE A 147 6.92 -7.66 10.33
C ILE A 147 5.37 -7.65 10.39
N VAL A 148 4.79 -7.99 11.55
CA VAL A 148 3.33 -8.19 11.74
C VAL A 148 2.81 -7.49 13.01
N ILE A 149 1.54 -7.04 13.04
CA ILE A 149 0.89 -6.44 14.22
C ILE A 149 0.09 -7.52 14.95
N ASN A 150 0.27 -7.73 16.25
CA ASN A 150 -0.47 -8.75 17.04
C ASN A 150 -0.38 -10.19 16.45
N ASN A 151 -1.20 -11.13 16.96
CA ASN A 151 -1.38 -12.47 16.39
C ASN A 151 -2.27 -12.49 15.13
N ASP A 152 -3.03 -11.44 14.90
CA ASP A 152 -3.80 -11.25 13.67
C ASP A 152 -2.84 -10.70 12.62
N SER A 153 -2.60 -11.37 11.48
CA SER A 153 -1.67 -10.87 10.46
C SER A 153 -2.20 -9.67 9.67
N LEU A 154 -2.47 -8.58 10.40
CA LEU A 154 -2.74 -7.26 9.90
C LEU A 154 -1.45 -6.67 9.37
N ALA A 155 -1.57 -5.93 8.28
CA ALA A 155 -0.45 -5.27 7.64
C ALA A 155 0.23 -4.24 8.55
N VAL A 156 1.54 -4.09 8.43
CA VAL A 156 2.35 -3.14 9.19
C VAL A 156 3.28 -2.39 8.24
N SER A 157 3.64 -1.17 8.62
CA SER A 157 4.73 -0.45 7.99
C SER A 157 6.08 -1.00 8.43
N ALA A 158 6.98 -1.31 7.50
CA ALA A 158 8.38 -1.48 7.85
C ALA A 158 9.02 -0.13 8.19
N VAL A 159 8.66 0.91 7.43
CA VAL A 159 9.20 2.26 7.58
C VAL A 159 8.05 3.25 7.69
N ARG A 160 8.06 4.07 8.75
CA ARG A 160 7.08 5.13 8.99
C ARG A 160 7.77 6.40 9.47
N VAL A 161 8.02 7.33 8.55
CA VAL A 161 8.85 8.52 8.85
C VAL A 161 8.26 9.84 8.36
N GLY A 162 8.20 10.81 9.27
CA GLY A 162 7.90 12.21 9.00
C GLY A 162 9.18 13.00 8.76
N THR A 163 9.23 13.77 7.69
CA THR A 163 10.36 14.61 7.29
C THR A 163 9.94 16.08 7.20
N THR A 164 10.88 17.02 7.31
CA THR A 164 10.66 18.40 6.86
C THR A 164 11.35 18.56 5.51
N VAL A 165 12.56 19.10 5.46
CA VAL A 165 13.40 19.21 4.25
C VAL A 165 14.36 18.01 4.11
N GLY A 166 13.99 16.87 4.68
CA GLY A 166 14.82 15.68 4.74
C GLY A 166 14.61 14.73 3.58
N ILE A 167 15.60 13.85 3.36
CA ILE A 167 15.64 12.89 2.25
C ILE A 167 15.47 11.47 2.80
N VAL A 168 14.51 10.74 2.25
CA VAL A 168 14.36 9.30 2.44
C VAL A 168 14.77 8.61 1.14
N SER A 169 15.76 7.73 1.21
CA SER A 169 16.27 6.99 0.05
C SER A 169 16.27 5.50 0.37
N ILE A 170 15.69 4.71 -0.52
CA ILE A 170 15.58 3.26 -0.41
C ILE A 170 16.10 2.66 -1.72
N SER A 171 17.17 1.87 -1.66
CA SER A 171 17.71 1.19 -2.83
C SER A 171 18.02 -0.28 -2.57
N ASN A 172 17.87 -1.11 -3.60
CA ASN A 172 18.20 -2.54 -3.57
C ASN A 172 17.58 -3.30 -2.39
N SER A 173 16.42 -2.86 -1.92
CA SER A 173 15.85 -3.34 -0.66
C SER A 173 14.66 -4.27 -0.90
N ILE A 174 14.30 -5.06 0.11
CA ILE A 174 13.22 -6.04 0.03
C ILE A 174 12.27 -5.85 1.21
N PHE A 175 10.98 -5.75 0.89
CA PHE A 175 9.88 -5.72 1.84
C PHE A 175 9.00 -6.94 1.55
N GLU A 176 9.00 -7.90 2.47
CA GLU A 176 8.32 -9.18 2.29
C GLU A 176 7.53 -9.61 3.53
N GLN A 177 6.32 -10.10 3.31
CA GLN A 177 5.53 -10.80 4.32
C GLN A 177 5.21 -12.23 3.83
N PRO A 178 5.33 -13.27 4.65
CA PRO A 178 5.01 -14.62 4.21
C PRO A 178 3.52 -14.80 3.87
N ASP A 179 3.24 -15.39 2.70
CA ASP A 179 1.92 -15.64 2.11
C ASP A 179 0.96 -16.36 3.10
N LYS A 180 1.47 -17.36 3.84
CA LYS A 180 0.63 -18.30 4.63
C LYS A 180 1.14 -18.55 6.05
N LYS A 181 0.50 -17.90 7.03
CA LYS A 181 0.26 -18.54 8.33
C LYS A 181 -1.23 -18.91 8.38
N LYS A 182 -1.54 -20.17 8.71
CA LYS A 182 -2.89 -20.79 8.72
C LYS A 182 -3.97 -20.01 9.50
N ASN A 183 -3.58 -19.05 10.34
CA ASN A 183 -4.46 -18.29 11.22
C ASN A 183 -4.71 -16.85 10.76
N ASN A 184 -4.29 -16.49 9.55
CA ASN A 184 -4.42 -15.13 9.04
C ASN A 184 -5.87 -14.88 8.63
N LYS A 185 -6.65 -14.27 9.52
CA LYS A 185 -7.97 -13.75 9.15
C LYS A 185 -7.77 -12.63 8.13
N GLU A 186 -8.21 -12.84 6.89
CA GLU A 186 -8.41 -11.73 5.96
C GLU A 186 -9.23 -10.65 6.66
N ASN A 187 -8.76 -9.41 6.59
CA ASN A 187 -9.47 -8.29 7.20
C ASN A 187 -10.79 -8.10 6.46
N LYS A 188 -11.88 -8.69 6.96
CA LYS A 188 -13.21 -8.70 6.33
C LYS A 188 -13.90 -7.33 6.32
N ASN A 189 -13.26 -6.28 6.85
CA ASN A 189 -13.85 -4.96 6.87
C ASN A 189 -13.79 -4.29 5.48
N PRO A 190 -14.89 -3.67 5.04
CA PRO A 190 -14.95 -2.99 3.76
C PRO A 190 -13.96 -1.82 3.71
N PHE A 191 -13.43 -1.56 2.51
CA PHE A 191 -12.74 -0.38 1.92
C PHE A 191 -12.34 0.84 2.79
N ASP A 192 -13.01 1.15 3.89
CA ASP A 192 -12.74 2.27 4.80
C ASP A 192 -11.44 2.10 5.64
N LYS A 193 -10.68 1.02 5.44
CA LYS A 193 -9.40 0.74 6.13
C LYS A 193 -8.19 0.58 5.19
N GLU A 194 -8.35 0.85 3.91
CA GLU A 194 -7.29 0.64 2.91
C GLU A 194 -6.12 1.62 3.11
N PHE A 195 -4.89 1.11 3.09
CA PHE A 195 -3.63 1.85 3.32
C PHE A 195 -3.39 2.43 4.73
N LYS A 196 -4.00 1.89 5.79
CA LYS A 196 -3.68 2.32 7.15
C LYS A 196 -2.20 2.10 7.53
N THR A 197 -1.58 1.04 7.02
CA THR A 197 -0.25 0.56 7.42
C THR A 197 0.52 -0.04 6.24
N PRO A 198 0.93 0.79 5.25
CA PRO A 198 1.68 0.34 4.09
C PRO A 198 3.13 0.05 4.46
N ALA A 199 3.84 -0.80 3.70
CA ALA A 199 5.23 -1.16 4.02
C ALA A 199 6.13 0.08 4.19
N VAL A 200 5.95 1.12 3.38
CA VAL A 200 6.64 2.41 3.51
C VAL A 200 5.61 3.54 3.59
N TYR A 201 5.66 4.32 4.67
CA TYR A 201 4.92 5.58 4.80
C TYR A 201 5.87 6.75 5.05
N VAL A 202 5.85 7.73 4.14
CA VAL A 202 6.63 8.98 4.28
C VAL A 202 5.70 10.18 4.19
N TRP A 203 5.85 11.14 5.11
CA TRP A 203 5.10 12.39 5.04
C TRP A 203 5.95 13.62 5.37
N THR A 204 5.52 14.78 4.88
CA THR A 204 6.07 16.06 5.34
C THR A 204 5.34 16.49 6.62
N GLU A 205 6.09 16.74 7.69
CA GLU A 205 5.57 17.25 8.95
C GLU A 205 5.03 18.68 8.76
N LEU A 206 3.96 18.99 9.49
CA LEU A 206 3.42 20.33 9.51
C LEU A 206 4.38 21.24 10.29
N THR A 207 4.44 22.50 9.88
CA THR A 207 5.07 23.57 10.65
C THR A 207 4.30 23.83 11.95
N ASP A 208 4.88 24.59 12.86
CA ASP A 208 4.23 25.00 14.11
C ASP A 208 2.94 25.82 13.87
N THR A 209 2.76 26.39 12.67
CA THR A 209 1.54 27.11 12.26
C THR A 209 0.51 26.22 11.54
N GLY A 210 0.75 24.90 11.49
CA GLY A 210 -0.14 23.93 10.85
C GLY A 210 -0.10 23.93 9.33
N THR A 211 0.85 24.65 8.72
CA THR A 211 1.04 24.65 7.26
C THR A 211 2.00 23.55 6.84
N VAL A 212 1.84 23.05 5.61
CA VAL A 212 2.82 22.15 5.00
C VAL A 212 4.09 22.97 4.73
N GLY A 213 5.22 22.55 5.32
CA GLY A 213 6.52 23.16 5.06
C GLY A 213 7.07 22.84 3.66
N SER A 214 8.36 23.05 3.43
CA SER A 214 8.99 22.55 2.20
C SER A 214 8.89 21.03 2.15
N SER A 215 8.41 20.49 1.01
CA SER A 215 8.22 19.06 0.83
C SER A 215 9.53 18.29 0.98
N GLY A 216 9.50 17.25 1.81
CA GLY A 216 10.57 16.26 1.85
C GLY A 216 10.61 15.44 0.56
N THR A 217 11.66 14.62 0.43
CA THR A 217 11.88 13.79 -0.76
C THR A 217 11.92 12.31 -0.39
N LEU A 218 11.26 11.49 -1.20
CA LEU A 218 11.36 10.03 -1.19
C LEU A 218 11.95 9.57 -2.54
N SER A 219 12.98 8.72 -2.52
CA SER A 219 13.50 8.06 -3.71
C SER A 219 13.58 6.56 -3.48
N ILE A 220 12.99 5.78 -4.38
CA ILE A 220 12.98 4.32 -4.33
C ILE A 220 13.56 3.76 -5.62
N ASN A 221 14.56 2.89 -5.50
CA ASN A 221 15.22 2.25 -6.64
C ASN A 221 15.44 0.75 -6.39
N ASN A 222 15.27 -0.09 -7.41
CA ASN A 222 15.56 -1.52 -7.41
C ASN A 222 15.05 -2.24 -6.15
N THR A 223 13.84 -1.91 -5.73
CA THR A 223 13.26 -2.37 -4.46
C THR A 223 12.06 -3.26 -4.73
N LYS A 224 11.97 -4.38 -4.01
CA LYS A 224 10.89 -5.36 -4.13
C LYS A 224 9.91 -5.24 -2.98
N PHE A 225 8.62 -5.16 -3.31
CA PHE A 225 7.50 -5.19 -2.38
C PHE A 225 6.63 -6.41 -2.69
N THR A 226 6.66 -7.40 -1.80
CA THR A 226 5.96 -8.66 -2.00
C THR A 226 5.07 -8.99 -0.81
N HIS A 227 3.82 -9.37 -1.08
CA HIS A 227 2.82 -9.72 -0.05
C HIS A 227 2.57 -8.65 1.02
N CYS A 228 2.91 -7.39 0.75
CA CYS A 228 2.68 -6.26 1.65
C CYS A 228 1.18 -6.04 1.79
N ARG A 229 0.59 -6.38 2.94
CA ARG A 229 -0.88 -6.51 3.04
C ARG A 229 -1.66 -5.20 3.25
N GLY A 230 -0.94 -4.09 3.44
CA GLY A 230 -1.50 -2.78 3.81
C GLY A 230 -1.16 -1.69 2.81
N GLY A 231 -0.74 -2.09 1.61
CA GLY A 231 -0.14 -1.27 0.58
C GLY A 231 1.38 -1.39 0.64
N ALA A 232 2.03 -1.13 -0.49
CA ALA A 232 3.48 -1.04 -0.54
C ALA A 232 3.94 0.33 -0.04
N ILE A 233 3.38 1.41 -0.61
CA ILE A 233 3.86 2.78 -0.37
C ILE A 233 2.68 3.71 -0.09
N ARG A 234 2.84 4.61 0.87
CA ARG A 234 2.00 5.80 1.03
C ARG A 234 2.89 7.02 1.17
N ILE A 235 2.48 8.11 0.53
CA ILE A 235 3.14 9.41 0.65
C ILE A 235 2.14 10.52 0.94
N ARG A 236 2.54 11.51 1.73
CA ARG A 236 1.73 12.70 2.02
C ARG A 236 2.57 13.97 2.04
N ASP A 237 2.24 14.93 1.19
CA ASP A 237 2.93 16.20 1.03
C ASP A 237 4.44 16.08 0.67
N VAL A 238 4.83 15.04 -0.07
CA VAL A 238 6.24 14.66 -0.38
C VAL A 238 6.48 14.62 -1.89
N ASN A 239 7.72 14.91 -2.31
CA ASN A 239 8.18 14.66 -3.67
C ASN A 239 8.77 13.23 -3.74
N ALA A 240 8.12 12.33 -4.47
CA ALA A 240 8.50 10.94 -4.57
C ALA A 240 8.94 10.57 -5.99
N ASP A 241 10.05 9.84 -6.10
CA ASP A 241 10.55 9.25 -7.34
C ASP A 241 10.69 7.72 -7.16
N ILE A 242 10.06 6.95 -8.04
CA ILE A 242 10.08 5.48 -8.01
C ILE A 242 10.62 4.95 -9.35
N ASP A 243 11.83 4.42 -9.29
CA ASP A 243 12.57 3.95 -10.47
C ASP A 243 11.99 2.66 -11.07
N ALA A 244 12.14 2.53 -12.40
CA ALA A 244 11.75 1.39 -13.26
C ALA A 244 12.24 0.01 -12.81
N SER A 245 13.26 -0.04 -11.97
CA SER A 245 13.80 -1.27 -11.41
C SER A 245 13.00 -1.82 -10.21
N SER A 246 12.07 -1.05 -9.65
CA SER A 246 11.26 -1.51 -8.50
C SER A 246 10.23 -2.55 -8.92
N ARG A 247 9.82 -3.44 -7.99
CA ARG A 247 8.89 -4.55 -8.27
C ARG A 247 7.82 -4.64 -7.19
N PHE A 248 6.58 -4.92 -7.62
CA PHE A 248 5.42 -5.09 -6.75
C PHE A 248 4.74 -6.39 -7.12
N SER A 249 4.47 -7.26 -6.14
CA SER A 249 3.81 -8.53 -6.39
C SER A 249 2.99 -9.00 -5.19
N GLU A 250 1.80 -9.51 -5.48
CA GLU A 250 0.91 -10.18 -4.54
C GLU A 250 0.53 -9.31 -3.32
N ASN A 251 0.60 -7.99 -3.47
CA ASN A 251 0.31 -7.04 -2.40
C ASN A 251 -1.21 -6.88 -2.20
N LEU A 252 -1.58 -6.45 -0.98
CA LEU A 252 -2.94 -6.03 -0.63
C LEU A 252 -2.88 -4.59 -0.08
N PRO A 253 -3.95 -3.79 -0.12
CA PRO A 253 -5.28 -4.14 -0.60
C PRO A 253 -5.33 -4.27 -2.13
N ARG A 254 -6.20 -5.17 -2.58
CA ARG A 254 -6.61 -5.24 -3.99
C ARG A 254 -7.91 -4.47 -4.16
N PHE A 255 -8.14 -3.95 -5.35
CA PHE A 255 -9.38 -3.24 -5.63
C PHE A 255 -10.59 -4.18 -5.51
N LYS A 256 -11.66 -3.73 -4.82
CA LYS A 256 -12.88 -4.53 -4.49
C LYS A 256 -13.39 -5.35 -5.66
N ASN A 257 -13.43 -4.69 -6.82
CA ASN A 257 -14.09 -5.17 -8.03
C ASN A 257 -13.09 -5.74 -9.04
N PHE A 258 -11.83 -5.87 -8.64
CA PHE A 258 -10.67 -6.06 -9.51
C PHE A 258 -9.64 -6.87 -8.73
N LYS A 259 -9.97 -8.14 -8.45
CA LYS A 259 -9.21 -9.05 -7.58
C LYS A 259 -7.78 -9.37 -8.06
N THR A 260 -7.43 -9.00 -9.28
CA THR A 260 -6.08 -9.13 -9.85
C THR A 260 -5.30 -7.81 -9.79
N PHE A 261 -5.97 -6.70 -9.47
CA PHE A 261 -5.34 -5.39 -9.47
C PHE A 261 -4.98 -4.98 -8.05
N GLU A 262 -3.70 -4.71 -7.87
CA GLU A 262 -3.12 -4.31 -6.60
C GLU A 262 -3.13 -2.80 -6.48
N ALA A 263 -3.66 -2.30 -5.37
CA ALA A 263 -3.47 -0.91 -5.00
C ALA A 263 -2.16 -0.83 -4.21
N ASN A 264 -1.08 -0.47 -4.89
CA ASN A 264 0.27 -0.54 -4.33
C ASN A 264 0.72 0.78 -3.72
N ILE A 265 0.30 1.91 -4.28
CA ILE A 265 0.74 3.24 -3.84
C ILE A 265 -0.46 4.12 -3.49
N GLN A 266 -0.44 4.77 -2.33
CA GLN A 266 -1.37 5.85 -2.00
C GLN A 266 -0.66 7.20 -1.96
N VAL A 267 -1.23 8.20 -2.64
CA VAL A 267 -0.67 9.56 -2.73
C VAL A 267 -1.65 10.57 -2.15
N GLU A 268 -1.20 11.30 -1.14
CA GLU A 268 -2.02 12.25 -0.37
C GLU A 268 -1.46 13.68 -0.42
N GLY A 269 -2.35 14.64 -0.15
CA GLY A 269 -1.96 16.04 0.03
C GLY A 269 -1.38 16.65 -1.25
N SER A 270 -0.42 17.54 -1.09
CA SER A 270 0.24 18.27 -2.18
C SER A 270 1.50 17.53 -2.67
N SER A 271 1.47 16.19 -2.65
CA SER A 271 2.59 15.35 -3.08
C SER A 271 2.84 15.44 -4.59
N THR A 272 4.09 15.30 -5.00
CA THR A 272 4.46 15.03 -6.40
C THR A 272 4.93 13.58 -6.50
N LEU A 273 4.37 12.79 -7.40
CA LEU A 273 4.85 11.44 -7.71
C LEU A 273 5.39 11.39 -9.14
N ARG A 274 6.64 10.95 -9.29
CA ARG A 274 7.27 10.58 -10.56
C ARG A 274 7.52 9.08 -10.57
N ALA A 275 7.01 8.39 -11.59
CA ALA A 275 7.19 6.96 -11.75
C ALA A 275 6.96 6.55 -13.21
N GLU A 276 7.65 5.51 -13.69
CA GLU A 276 7.51 4.99 -15.06
C GLU A 276 6.76 3.64 -15.08
N GLU A 277 6.12 3.28 -16.18
CA GLU A 277 5.30 2.08 -16.34
C GLU A 277 6.12 0.80 -16.14
N GLU A 278 7.38 0.83 -16.56
CA GLU A 278 8.33 -0.27 -16.41
C GLU A 278 8.62 -0.62 -14.95
N SER A 279 8.35 0.28 -13.98
CA SER A 279 8.52 0.01 -12.55
C SER A 279 7.44 -0.89 -11.93
N PHE A 280 6.43 -1.30 -12.69
CA PHE A 280 5.20 -1.88 -12.13
C PHE A 280 4.68 -3.12 -12.87
N VAL A 281 5.49 -3.68 -13.77
CA VAL A 281 5.18 -4.94 -14.46
C VAL A 281 5.56 -6.12 -13.57
N GLU A 282 4.67 -7.12 -13.49
CA GLU A 282 4.93 -8.35 -12.74
C GLU A 282 6.13 -9.12 -13.36
N GLU A 283 7.02 -9.60 -12.50
CA GLU A 283 8.26 -10.27 -12.90
C GLU A 283 7.96 -11.51 -13.77
N GLY A 284 8.48 -11.54 -15.00
CA GLY A 284 8.26 -12.65 -15.94
C GLY A 284 7.05 -12.49 -16.87
N THR A 285 6.27 -11.42 -16.71
CA THR A 285 5.06 -11.16 -17.51
C THR A 285 5.28 -10.01 -18.48
N LYS A 286 4.98 -10.21 -19.76
CA LYS A 286 4.92 -9.12 -20.77
C LYS A 286 3.50 -8.59 -20.95
N ASP A 287 2.61 -8.90 -20.01
CA ASP A 287 1.20 -8.53 -20.13
C ASP A 287 1.05 -7.03 -19.87
N LYS A 288 0.53 -6.33 -20.88
CA LYS A 288 0.17 -4.91 -20.77
C LYS A 288 -0.99 -4.70 -19.81
N ASN A 289 -1.58 -5.74 -19.21
CA ASN A 289 -2.66 -5.63 -18.24
C ASN A 289 -2.24 -5.87 -16.79
N SER A 290 -0.96 -6.19 -16.51
CA SER A 290 -0.45 -6.41 -15.14
C SER A 290 -0.14 -5.09 -14.40
N TYR A 291 -1.03 -4.10 -14.47
CA TYR A 291 -0.78 -2.81 -13.85
C TYR A 291 -1.03 -2.86 -12.35
N SER A 292 0.03 -2.59 -11.57
CA SER A 292 -0.06 -2.16 -10.18
C SER A 292 -0.46 -0.69 -10.11
N TRP A 293 -1.46 -0.31 -9.30
CA TRP A 293 -2.05 1.03 -9.36
C TRP A 293 -1.64 1.99 -8.23
N ILE A 294 -1.79 3.28 -8.56
CA ILE A 294 -1.71 4.44 -7.65
C ILE A 294 -3.11 4.92 -7.28
N LEU A 295 -3.39 5.01 -5.98
CA LEU A 295 -4.58 5.61 -5.36
C LEU A 295 -4.32 7.08 -4.98
N PRO A 296 -4.91 8.06 -5.68
CA PRO A 296 -4.92 9.45 -5.22
C PRO A 296 -5.93 9.63 -4.09
N SER A 297 -5.54 10.36 -3.04
CA SER A 297 -6.43 10.79 -1.96
C SER A 297 -6.27 12.30 -1.77
N GLY A 298 -7.12 13.05 -2.47
CA GLY A 298 -7.17 14.52 -2.47
C GLY A 298 -6.87 15.14 -3.84
N ASP A 299 -7.24 16.40 -4.00
CA ASP A 299 -7.27 17.09 -5.31
C ASP A 299 -5.95 17.80 -5.66
N LYS A 300 -4.95 17.76 -4.77
CA LYS A 300 -3.70 18.55 -4.88
C LYS A 300 -2.47 17.74 -5.28
N ALA A 301 -2.59 16.43 -5.44
CA ALA A 301 -1.48 15.58 -5.83
C ALA A 301 -1.11 15.82 -7.30
N THR A 302 0.19 15.97 -7.56
CA THR A 302 0.74 16.11 -8.91
C THR A 302 1.38 14.78 -9.34
N PHE A 303 1.13 14.36 -10.57
CA PHE A 303 1.65 13.09 -11.09
C PHE A 303 2.40 13.34 -12.40
N SER A 304 3.56 12.71 -12.56
CA SER A 304 4.40 12.77 -13.76
C SER A 304 4.99 11.40 -14.09
N GLY A 305 5.31 11.16 -15.37
CA GLY A 305 5.75 9.84 -15.87
C GLY A 305 4.64 9.04 -16.57
N SER A 306 4.98 7.89 -17.14
CA SER A 306 4.05 7.07 -17.93
C SER A 306 2.95 6.43 -17.07
N ILE A 307 3.26 5.91 -15.88
CA ILE A 307 2.26 5.28 -15.01
C ILE A 307 1.26 6.26 -14.38
N ALA A 308 1.63 7.54 -14.25
CA ALA A 308 0.75 8.61 -13.79
C ALA A 308 -0.52 8.74 -14.67
N LYS A 309 -0.44 8.35 -15.95
CA LYS A 309 -1.59 8.32 -16.88
C LYS A 309 -2.63 7.26 -16.51
N ASN A 310 -2.18 6.21 -15.81
CA ASN A 310 -2.97 5.15 -15.20
C ASN A 310 -3.13 5.37 -13.67
N SER A 311 -3.00 6.60 -13.16
CA SER A 311 -3.47 6.89 -11.80
C SER A 311 -4.97 6.55 -11.74
N GLY A 312 -5.38 5.74 -10.76
CA GLY A 312 -6.76 5.24 -10.66
C GLY A 312 -7.82 6.35 -10.69
N ALA A 313 -7.44 7.62 -10.54
CA ALA A 313 -8.22 8.82 -10.84
C ALA A 313 -9.16 8.68 -12.05
N ARG A 314 -8.70 8.08 -13.17
CA ARG A 314 -9.55 7.92 -14.37
C ARG A 314 -10.58 6.80 -14.27
N LEU A 315 -10.34 5.80 -13.41
CA LEU A 315 -11.32 4.78 -13.03
C LEU A 315 -12.29 5.30 -11.94
N PHE A 316 -11.89 6.30 -11.16
CA PHE A 316 -12.67 6.86 -10.04
C PHE A 316 -13.38 8.19 -10.32
N THR A 317 -13.16 8.81 -11.47
CA THR A 317 -14.08 9.87 -11.90
C THR A 317 -15.49 9.32 -12.05
N LEU A 318 -16.45 10.01 -11.44
CA LEU A 318 -17.84 9.56 -11.35
C LEU A 318 -18.38 9.17 -12.73
N PRO A 319 -19.12 8.05 -12.84
CA PRO A 319 -19.84 7.74 -14.07
C PRO A 319 -20.82 8.88 -14.34
N VAL A 320 -20.86 9.37 -15.58
CA VAL A 320 -21.74 10.46 -15.97
C VAL A 320 -22.69 9.95 -17.02
N LEU A 321 -23.98 9.96 -16.67
CA LEU A 321 -25.05 9.64 -17.59
C LEU A 321 -25.33 10.87 -18.47
N SER A 322 -25.12 10.76 -19.78
CA SER A 322 -25.37 11.86 -20.72
C SER A 322 -26.78 11.80 -21.30
N SER A 323 -27.28 10.60 -21.60
CA SER A 323 -28.64 10.41 -22.11
C SER A 323 -29.13 8.99 -21.86
N THR A 324 -30.46 8.84 -21.85
CA THR A 324 -31.11 7.54 -21.75
C THR A 324 -32.26 7.43 -22.74
N SER A 325 -32.51 6.21 -23.23
CA SER A 325 -33.65 5.92 -24.10
C SER A 325 -34.13 4.50 -23.86
N GLY A 326 -35.45 4.29 -23.87
CA GLY A 326 -36.05 2.97 -23.79
C GLY A 326 -36.83 2.63 -25.06
N LYS A 327 -36.87 1.35 -25.41
CA LYS A 327 -37.79 0.79 -26.38
C LYS A 327 -38.59 -0.32 -25.70
N TYR A 328 -39.91 -0.22 -25.71
CA TYR A 328 -40.76 -1.30 -25.22
C TYR A 328 -40.62 -2.53 -26.13
N ASP A 329 -40.47 -3.69 -25.51
CA ASP A 329 -40.39 -4.97 -26.21
C ASP A 329 -41.14 -6.03 -25.37
N ALA A 330 -42.31 -6.41 -25.89
CA ALA A 330 -43.18 -7.38 -25.25
C ALA A 330 -42.53 -8.77 -25.12
N ALA A 331 -41.59 -9.12 -26.01
CA ALA A 331 -40.93 -10.43 -25.99
C ALA A 331 -39.95 -10.57 -24.81
N VAL A 332 -39.44 -9.46 -24.27
CA VAL A 332 -38.58 -9.43 -23.07
C VAL A 332 -39.33 -9.03 -21.80
N GLY A 333 -40.65 -8.82 -21.89
CA GLY A 333 -41.51 -8.47 -20.74
C GLY A 333 -41.23 -7.07 -20.15
N GLY A 334 -40.79 -6.11 -20.96
CA GLY A 334 -40.46 -4.77 -20.46
C GLY A 334 -39.85 -3.83 -21.50
N ALA A 335 -39.05 -2.87 -21.03
CA ALA A 335 -38.32 -1.94 -21.87
C ALA A 335 -36.82 -2.28 -21.90
N ILE A 336 -36.24 -2.32 -23.10
CA ILE A 336 -34.79 -2.34 -23.28
C ILE A 336 -34.31 -0.89 -23.15
N VAL A 337 -33.69 -0.58 -22.01
CA VAL A 337 -33.16 0.75 -21.72
C VAL A 337 -31.70 0.82 -22.13
N THR A 338 -31.39 1.78 -22.99
CA THR A 338 -30.03 2.14 -23.37
C THR A 338 -29.58 3.34 -22.54
N LEU A 339 -28.48 3.16 -21.82
CA LEU A 339 -27.82 4.19 -21.04
C LEU A 339 -26.58 4.64 -21.81
N LYS A 340 -26.47 5.94 -22.09
CA LYS A 340 -25.29 6.53 -22.73
C LYS A 340 -24.61 7.47 -21.76
N GLY A 341 -23.30 7.43 -21.75
CA GLY A 341 -22.53 8.21 -20.81
C GLY A 341 -21.04 7.96 -20.91
N LYS A 342 -20.30 8.68 -20.10
CA LYS A 342 -18.86 8.46 -19.94
C LYS A 342 -18.66 7.54 -18.74
N ARG A 343 -17.71 6.61 -18.88
CA ARG A 343 -17.22 5.77 -17.77
C ARG A 343 -18.31 4.91 -17.13
N LEU A 344 -19.24 4.42 -17.96
CA LEU A 344 -20.28 3.47 -17.55
C LEU A 344 -19.66 2.06 -17.37
N TYR A 345 -18.73 1.93 -16.43
CA TYR A 345 -18.05 0.67 -16.15
C TYR A 345 -18.83 -0.11 -15.09
N PRO A 346 -19.28 -1.34 -15.36
CA PRO A 346 -19.92 -2.19 -14.36
C PRO A 346 -18.86 -2.74 -13.40
N THR A 347 -18.36 -1.90 -12.49
CA THR A 347 -17.45 -2.31 -11.42
C THR A 347 -18.26 -2.74 -10.22
N GLY A 348 -18.81 -3.96 -10.26
CA GLY A 348 -19.40 -4.73 -9.12
C GLY A 348 -20.62 -4.14 -8.39
N ASP A 349 -20.61 -2.84 -8.09
CA ASP A 349 -21.59 -2.08 -7.31
C ASP A 349 -22.30 -0.98 -8.13
N LEU A 350 -22.04 -0.87 -9.44
CA LEU A 350 -22.77 0.08 -10.31
C LEU A 350 -24.19 -0.43 -10.59
N LYS A 351 -25.19 0.35 -10.19
CA LYS A 351 -26.62 0.07 -10.42
C LYS A 351 -27.28 1.25 -11.14
N ALA A 352 -28.25 0.95 -11.99
CA ALA A 352 -29.19 1.96 -12.47
C ALA A 352 -30.42 1.95 -11.56
N GLU A 353 -30.72 3.08 -10.93
CA GLU A 353 -32.01 3.30 -10.27
C GLU A 353 -32.97 3.92 -11.29
N ILE A 354 -34.09 3.25 -11.52
CA ILE A 354 -35.18 3.72 -12.38
C ILE A 354 -36.42 3.95 -11.54
N TYR A 355 -37.04 5.12 -11.68
CA TYR A 355 -38.22 5.51 -10.90
C TYR A 355 -39.14 6.45 -11.67
N GLU A 356 -40.42 6.47 -11.28
CA GLU A 356 -41.40 7.45 -11.76
C GLU A 356 -41.15 8.80 -11.08
N GLU A 357 -41.23 9.89 -11.84
CA GLU A 357 -41.08 11.25 -11.32
C GLU A 357 -42.04 11.50 -10.14
N GLY A 358 -41.49 11.88 -8.98
CA GLY A 358 -42.25 12.06 -7.73
C GLY A 358 -42.34 10.80 -6.85
N LYS A 359 -41.84 9.64 -7.29
CA LYS A 359 -41.88 8.37 -6.53
C LYS A 359 -40.48 7.75 -6.34
N GLU A 360 -39.52 8.55 -5.86
CA GLU A 360 -38.15 8.05 -5.61
C GLU A 360 -38.07 6.92 -4.58
N GLY A 361 -39.04 6.81 -3.67
CA GLY A 361 -39.11 5.73 -2.68
C GLY A 361 -39.36 4.34 -3.28
N ASP A 362 -39.92 4.29 -4.50
CA ASP A 362 -40.27 3.05 -5.20
C ASP A 362 -39.24 2.70 -6.29
N ALA A 363 -38.01 3.24 -6.18
CA ALA A 363 -37.00 3.07 -7.21
C ALA A 363 -36.59 1.60 -7.39
N VAL A 364 -36.55 1.16 -8.64
CA VAL A 364 -36.06 -0.16 -9.02
C VAL A 364 -34.57 -0.07 -9.31
N ALA A 365 -33.75 -0.74 -8.50
CA ALA A 365 -32.31 -0.80 -8.70
C ALA A 365 -31.92 -2.02 -9.53
N LEU A 366 -31.41 -1.79 -10.74
CA LEU A 366 -30.98 -2.83 -11.66
C LEU A 366 -29.45 -2.92 -11.70
N GLY A 367 -28.92 -4.11 -11.43
CA GLY A 367 -27.49 -4.40 -11.58
C GLY A 367 -27.09 -4.44 -13.06
N MET A 368 -25.87 -4.00 -13.36
CA MET A 368 -25.34 -3.98 -14.72
C MET A 368 -24.46 -5.21 -15.00
N GLY A 369 -24.87 -6.02 -15.98
CA GLY A 369 -24.08 -7.18 -16.45
C GLY A 369 -22.91 -6.76 -17.35
N GLN A 370 -21.80 -7.50 -17.26
CA GLN A 370 -20.56 -7.23 -17.98
C GLN A 370 -20.74 -7.46 -19.49
N GLN A 371 -20.46 -6.46 -20.33
CA GLN A 371 -20.14 -6.66 -21.75
C GLN A 371 -18.65 -6.36 -21.94
N TYR A 372 -17.98 -7.25 -22.67
CA TYR A 372 -16.54 -7.29 -22.95
C TYR A 372 -15.84 -5.92 -22.97
N ILE A 373 -14.75 -5.81 -22.20
CA ILE A 373 -13.92 -4.60 -22.11
C ILE A 373 -13.00 -4.54 -23.33
N ASN A 374 -13.05 -3.43 -24.06
CA ASN A 374 -12.01 -3.04 -25.02
C ASN A 374 -11.24 -1.85 -24.43
N GLU A 375 -9.94 -1.75 -24.68
CA GLU A 375 -8.97 -0.98 -23.87
C GLU A 375 -9.05 0.56 -24.00
N ASP A 376 -10.01 1.10 -24.75
CA ASP A 376 -9.92 2.48 -25.29
C ASP A 376 -11.06 3.44 -24.83
N TYR A 377 -11.76 3.10 -23.74
CA TYR A 377 -13.03 3.75 -23.35
C TYR A 377 -12.96 4.92 -22.35
N ALA A 378 -11.77 5.30 -21.85
CA ALA A 378 -11.66 6.38 -20.84
C ALA A 378 -12.20 7.75 -21.32
N HIS A 379 -12.30 7.95 -22.64
CA HIS A 379 -12.74 9.21 -23.26
C HIS A 379 -13.93 9.09 -24.24
N LYS A 380 -14.41 7.87 -24.54
CA LYS A 380 -15.48 7.65 -25.53
C LYS A 380 -16.83 7.44 -24.82
N GLU A 381 -17.89 8.05 -25.36
CA GLU A 381 -19.25 7.73 -24.90
C GLU A 381 -19.52 6.22 -25.06
N SER A 382 -19.88 5.58 -23.96
CA SER A 382 -20.20 4.16 -23.88
C SER A 382 -21.71 3.97 -23.85
N ARG A 383 -22.18 2.81 -24.31
CA ARG A 383 -23.59 2.43 -24.27
C ARG A 383 -23.76 1.15 -23.47
N LEU A 384 -24.67 1.17 -22.51
CA LEU A 384 -25.09 -0.02 -21.76
C LEU A 384 -26.56 -0.31 -22.03
N TYR A 385 -26.91 -1.60 -22.02
CA TYR A 385 -28.27 -2.07 -22.18
C TYR A 385 -28.72 -2.76 -20.91
N ILE A 386 -29.89 -2.38 -20.40
CA ILE A 386 -30.52 -3.03 -19.24
C ILE A 386 -31.98 -3.31 -19.58
N VAL A 387 -32.50 -4.41 -19.04
CA VAL A 387 -33.92 -4.74 -19.15
C VAL A 387 -34.64 -4.16 -17.94
N PHE A 388 -35.55 -3.22 -18.19
CA PHE A 388 -36.42 -2.64 -17.18
C PHE A 388 -37.80 -3.29 -17.28
N PRO A 389 -38.22 -4.12 -16.30
CA PRO A 389 -39.53 -4.74 -16.33
C PRO A 389 -40.63 -3.69 -16.20
N LEU A 390 -41.67 -3.79 -17.03
CA LEU A 390 -42.87 -2.97 -16.96
C LEU A 390 -44.07 -3.88 -16.71
N ALA A 391 -44.96 -3.48 -15.80
CA ALA A 391 -46.10 -4.32 -15.42
C ALA A 391 -47.16 -4.37 -16.53
N VAL A 392 -47.39 -3.24 -17.20
CA VAL A 392 -48.30 -3.12 -18.35
C VAL A 392 -47.71 -2.20 -19.41
N GLU A 393 -48.07 -2.39 -20.69
CA GLU A 393 -47.51 -1.60 -21.79
C GLU A 393 -47.72 -0.09 -21.62
N ASP A 394 -48.87 0.32 -21.06
CA ASP A 394 -49.18 1.74 -20.82
C ASP A 394 -48.21 2.42 -19.85
N ASP A 395 -47.46 1.66 -19.04
CA ASP A 395 -46.43 2.21 -18.16
C ASP A 395 -45.32 2.92 -18.95
N LYS A 396 -45.15 2.64 -20.25
CA LYS A 396 -44.20 3.36 -21.12
C LYS A 396 -44.49 4.85 -21.23
N LYS A 397 -45.75 5.28 -20.99
CA LYS A 397 -46.19 6.68 -21.07
C LYS A 397 -45.86 7.50 -19.81
N LYS A 398 -45.44 6.86 -18.71
CA LYS A 398 -45.10 7.54 -17.46
C LYS A 398 -43.82 8.37 -17.59
N SER A 399 -43.68 9.37 -16.71
CA SER A 399 -42.49 10.22 -16.62
C SER A 399 -41.36 9.51 -15.86
N TRP A 400 -40.53 8.76 -16.57
CA TRP A 400 -39.44 8.01 -15.97
C TRP A 400 -38.16 8.84 -15.78
N ARG A 401 -37.41 8.49 -14.73
CA ARG A 401 -36.09 9.03 -14.37
C ARG A 401 -35.11 7.89 -14.14
N VAL A 402 -33.86 8.13 -14.50
CA VAL A 402 -32.76 7.19 -14.28
C VAL A 402 -31.59 7.93 -13.64
N ARG A 403 -30.99 7.34 -12.62
CA ARG A 403 -29.69 7.77 -12.08
C ARG A 403 -28.81 6.55 -11.83
N LEU A 404 -27.52 6.79 -11.68
CA LEU A 404 -26.57 5.75 -11.33
C LEU A 404 -26.32 5.76 -9.82
N ILE A 405 -26.29 4.57 -9.21
CA ILE A 405 -25.72 4.36 -7.89
C ILE A 405 -24.35 3.71 -8.06
N TYR A 406 -23.35 4.21 -7.34
CA TYR A 406 -22.02 3.61 -7.27
C TYR A 406 -21.46 3.66 -5.83
N GLY A 407 -20.54 2.74 -5.53
CA GLY A 407 -19.87 2.66 -4.23
C GLY A 407 -20.84 2.45 -3.05
N LEU A 408 -20.59 3.13 -1.92
CA LEU A 408 -21.43 3.11 -0.71
C LEU A 408 -22.75 3.90 -0.88
N GLY A 409 -23.45 3.74 -2.00
CA GLY A 409 -24.78 4.34 -2.23
C GLY A 409 -24.77 5.79 -2.75
N LYS A 410 -23.66 6.28 -3.31
CA LYS A 410 -23.63 7.61 -3.92
C LYS A 410 -24.46 7.63 -5.20
N LYS A 411 -25.27 8.67 -5.36
CA LYS A 411 -26.23 8.86 -6.45
C LYS A 411 -25.74 9.95 -7.41
N THR A 412 -25.83 9.73 -8.71
CA THR A 412 -25.64 10.79 -9.71
C THR A 412 -26.89 11.64 -9.86
N ASP A 413 -26.76 12.77 -10.55
CA ASP A 413 -27.92 13.47 -11.10
C ASP A 413 -28.75 12.55 -11.98
N PHE A 414 -30.06 12.79 -11.99
CA PHE A 414 -30.98 12.02 -12.80
C PHE A 414 -31.02 12.52 -14.25
N VAL A 415 -31.34 11.61 -15.15
CA VAL A 415 -31.62 11.90 -16.56
C VAL A 415 -33.04 11.42 -16.89
N LYS A 416 -33.75 12.16 -17.74
CA LYS A 416 -35.09 11.76 -18.19
C LYS A 416 -34.99 10.50 -19.06
N LEU A 417 -35.82 9.50 -18.78
CA LEU A 417 -35.98 8.32 -19.60
C LEU A 417 -37.29 8.40 -20.39
N LYS A 418 -37.18 8.36 -21.71
CA LYS A 418 -38.34 8.21 -22.60
C LYS A 418 -38.37 6.80 -23.15
N ILE A 419 -39.48 6.10 -22.95
CA ILE A 419 -39.73 4.76 -23.48
C ILE A 419 -40.66 4.90 -24.69
N LYS A 420 -40.22 4.45 -25.86
CA LYS A 420 -41.02 4.44 -27.09
C LYS A 420 -41.75 3.12 -27.27
#